data_AF-A0A858BU83-F1
#
_entry.id   AF-A0A858BU83-F1
#
_cell.length_a   1.000
_cell.length_b   1.000
_cell.length_c   1.000
_cell.angle_alpha   90.00
_cell.angle_beta   90.00
_cell.angle_gamma   90.00
#
_symmetry.space_group_name_H-M   'P 1'
#
loop_
_entity.id
_entity.type
_entity.pdbx_description
1 polymer ?
#
loop_
_entity_poly.entity_id
_entity_poly.type
_entity_poly.pdbx_seq_one_letter_code
_entity_poly.pdbx_strand_id
1 'polypeptide(L)'
;MVFDYRKLRKEIANKFKTQAAFAQAMEWSERTLSLKLNGKRFWKQPEICKAIHILEVPAESIQEYFFTYYVQNIELKSEVEKDSILASANQEVQ
;
A
#
# COMPACT_ATOMS: atom_id res chain seq x y z
N MET A 1 2.35 -5.84 -9.55
CA MET A 1 2.87 -4.78 -8.65
C MET A 1 1.78 -4.45 -7.65
N VAL A 2 2.09 -4.52 -6.35
CA VAL A 2 1.11 -4.25 -5.28
C VAL A 2 1.36 -2.86 -4.74
N PHE A 3 0.30 -2.07 -4.60
CA PHE A 3 0.36 -0.72 -4.05
C PHE A 3 -0.17 -0.72 -2.62
N ASP A 4 0.40 0.15 -1.79
CA ASP A 4 0.00 0.36 -0.43
C ASP A 4 -1.08 1.44 -0.34
N TYR A 5 -2.31 1.02 -0.01
CA TYR A 5 -3.46 1.90 0.17
C TYR A 5 -3.76 2.21 1.64
N ARG A 6 -2.85 1.94 2.59
CA ARG A 6 -3.08 2.21 4.02
C ARG A 6 -3.38 3.67 4.31
N LYS A 7 -2.64 4.61 3.70
CA LYS A 7 -2.91 6.05 3.82
C LYS A 7 -4.29 6.40 3.28
N LEU A 8 -4.62 5.91 2.08
CA LEU A 8 -5.92 6.16 1.45
C LEU A 8 -7.09 5.63 2.30
N ARG A 9 -6.96 4.44 2.89
CA ARG A 9 -7.98 3.87 3.79
C ARG A 9 -8.21 4.73 5.02
N LYS A 10 -7.14 5.28 5.61
CA LYS A 10 -7.25 6.19 6.77
C LYS A 10 -7.98 7.46 6.38
N GLU A 11 -7.65 8.04 5.23
CA GLU A 11 -8.30 9.26 4.75
C GLU A 11 -9.79 9.05 4.48
N ILE A 12 -10.14 7.93 3.82
CA ILE A 12 -11.54 7.54 3.60
C ILE A 12 -12.28 7.39 4.93
N ALA A 13 -11.67 6.74 5.93
CA ALA A 13 -12.29 6.57 7.24
C ALA A 13 -12.46 7.91 7.98
N ASN A 14 -11.49 8.82 7.88
CA ASN A 14 -11.56 10.14 8.50
C ASN A 14 -12.68 10.99 7.89
N LYS A 15 -12.81 10.98 6.56
CA LYS A 15 -13.77 11.86 5.86
C LYS A 15 -15.17 11.26 5.73
N PHE A 16 -15.26 10.01 5.30
CA PHE A 16 -16.53 9.34 4.98
C PHE A 16 -17.07 8.48 6.12
N LYS A 17 -16.29 8.26 7.18
CA LYS A 17 -16.55 7.33 8.31
C LYS A 17 -16.59 5.86 7.91
N THR A 18 -17.20 5.53 6.78
CA THR A 18 -17.33 4.17 6.25
C THR A 18 -16.85 4.09 4.81
N GLN A 19 -16.35 2.90 4.42
CA GLN A 19 -15.99 2.61 3.03
C GLN A 19 -17.23 2.59 2.12
N ALA A 20 -18.40 2.25 2.66
CA ALA A 20 -19.68 2.27 1.94
C ALA A 20 -20.05 3.67 1.44
N ALA A 21 -19.96 4.68 2.31
CA ALA A 21 -20.25 6.06 1.94
C ALA A 21 -19.29 6.57 0.84
N PHE A 22 -18.01 6.22 0.93
CA PHE A 22 -17.05 6.55 -0.14
C PHE A 22 -17.35 5.81 -1.45
N ALA A 23 -17.73 4.54 -1.40
CA ALA A 23 -18.13 3.79 -2.59
C ALA A 23 -19.35 4.43 -3.27
N GLN A 24 -20.34 4.88 -2.50
CA GLN A 24 -21.51 5.59 -3.02
C GLN A 24 -21.12 6.91 -3.69
N ALA A 25 -20.26 7.72 -3.07
CA ALA A 25 -19.76 8.97 -3.65
C ALA A 25 -18.97 8.73 -4.96
N MET A 26 -18.30 7.60 -5.06
CA MET A 26 -17.57 7.15 -6.26
C MET A 26 -18.46 6.47 -7.30
N GLU A 27 -19.77 6.30 -7.03
CA GLU A 27 -20.74 5.56 -7.86
C GLU A 27 -20.37 4.08 -8.07
N TRP A 28 -19.85 3.44 -7.02
CA TRP A 28 -19.45 2.04 -7.02
C TRP A 28 -20.20 1.20 -5.99
N SER A 29 -20.18 -0.11 -6.21
CA SER A 29 -20.46 -1.07 -5.15
C SER A 29 -19.30 -1.16 -4.16
N GLU A 30 -19.60 -1.43 -2.90
CA GLU A 30 -18.60 -1.70 -1.86
C GLU A 30 -17.62 -2.80 -2.27
N ARG A 31 -18.11 -3.82 -2.96
CA ARG A 31 -17.29 -4.89 -3.53
C ARG A 31 -16.22 -4.35 -4.48
N THR A 32 -16.57 -3.39 -5.35
CA THR A 32 -15.64 -2.80 -6.31
C THR A 32 -14.55 -2.00 -5.61
N LEU A 33 -14.94 -1.22 -4.59
CA LEU A 33 -13.99 -0.48 -3.75
C LEU A 33 -13.03 -1.43 -3.03
N SER A 34 -13.55 -2.50 -2.42
CA SER A 34 -12.73 -3.51 -1.73
C SER A 34 -11.74 -4.19 -2.69
N LEU A 35 -12.15 -4.53 -3.91
CA LEU A 35 -11.24 -5.09 -4.92
C LEU A 35 -10.13 -4.11 -5.28
N LYS A 36 -10.43 -2.80 -5.37
CA LYS A 36 -9.41 -1.77 -5.66
C LYS A 36 -8.44 -1.58 -4.50
N LEU A 37 -8.95 -1.42 -3.28
CA LEU A 37 -8.15 -1.23 -2.07
C LEU A 37 -7.29 -2.45 -1.71
N ASN A 38 -7.66 -3.64 -2.18
CA ASN A 38 -6.88 -4.87 -2.03
C ASN A 38 -5.95 -5.15 -3.23
N GLY A 39 -5.84 -4.21 -4.18
CA GLY A 39 -4.98 -4.36 -5.35
C GLY A 39 -5.43 -5.42 -6.36
N LYS A 40 -6.64 -5.97 -6.23
CA LYS A 40 -7.23 -6.93 -7.18
C LYS A 40 -7.77 -6.25 -8.45
N ARG A 41 -8.09 -4.96 -8.36
CA ARG A 41 -8.51 -4.13 -9.50
C ARG A 41 -7.71 -2.83 -9.50
N PHE A 42 -7.21 -2.43 -10.66
CA PHE A 42 -6.48 -1.17 -10.80
C PHE A 42 -7.40 0.05 -10.72
N TRP A 43 -6.83 1.16 -10.28
CA TRP A 43 -7.42 2.49 -10.39
C TRP A 43 -7.18 3.04 -11.80
N LYS A 44 -8.23 3.60 -12.40
CA LYS A 44 -8.14 4.35 -13.65
C LYS A 44 -7.88 5.81 -13.31
N GLN A 45 -7.16 6.52 -14.18
CA GLN A 45 -6.87 7.95 -14.03
C GLN A 45 -8.09 8.81 -13.65
N PRO A 46 -9.26 8.74 -14.34
CA PRO A 46 -10.43 9.54 -13.96
C PRO A 46 -10.97 9.22 -12.56
N GLU A 47 -10.81 7.98 -12.11
CA GLU A 47 -11.24 7.57 -10.77
C GLU A 47 -10.30 8.11 -9.69
N ILE A 48 -8.99 8.18 -9.98
CA ILE A 48 -8.02 8.82 -9.08
C ILE A 48 -8.35 10.30 -8.94
N CYS A 49 -8.59 11.01 -10.05
CA CYS A 49 -8.98 12.41 -10.03
C CYS A 49 -10.28 12.63 -9.23
N LYS A 50 -11.31 11.80 -9.47
CA LYS A 50 -12.58 11.86 -8.72
C LYS A 50 -12.38 11.60 -7.24
N ALA A 51 -11.59 10.59 -6.87
CA ALA A 51 -11.32 10.25 -5.47
C ALA A 51 -10.62 11.40 -4.73
N ILE A 52 -9.63 12.04 -5.35
CA ILE A 52 -8.90 13.18 -4.79
C ILE A 52 -9.82 14.38 -4.58
N HIS A 53 -10.67 14.67 -5.57
CA HIS A 53 -11.65 15.74 -5.49
C HIS A 53 -12.65 15.51 -4.35
N ILE A 54 -13.21 14.30 -4.26
CA ILE A 54 -14.19 13.92 -3.23
C ILE A 54 -13.53 13.84 -1.84
N LEU A 55 -12.27 13.42 -1.76
CA LEU A 55 -11.48 13.41 -0.53
C LEU A 55 -10.99 14.80 -0.13
N GLU A 56 -11.07 15.81 -1.01
CA GLU A 56 -10.53 17.17 -0.83
C GLU A 56 -9.07 17.15 -0.35
N VAL A 57 -8.27 16.21 -0.85
CA VAL A 57 -6.84 16.14 -0.55
C VAL A 57 -6.05 16.94 -1.58
N PRO A 58 -4.88 17.52 -1.21
CA PRO A 58 -4.04 18.24 -2.14
C PRO A 58 -3.62 17.35 -3.31
N ALA A 59 -3.66 17.87 -4.54
CA ALA A 59 -3.26 17.10 -5.73
C ALA A 59 -1.80 16.61 -5.66
N GLU A 60 -0.93 17.34 -4.96
CA GLU A 60 0.47 16.96 -4.70
C GLU A 60 0.59 15.63 -3.94
N SER A 61 -0.39 15.31 -3.10
CA SER A 61 -0.40 14.08 -2.29
C SER A 61 -0.82 12.82 -3.06
N ILE A 62 -1.27 12.95 -4.32
CA ILE A 62 -1.72 11.83 -5.16
C ILE A 62 -0.70 10.68 -5.17
N GLN A 63 0.57 11.02 -5.29
CA GLN A 63 1.66 10.06 -5.33
C GLN A 63 1.67 9.18 -4.08
N GLU A 64 1.51 9.77 -2.90
CA GLU A 64 1.53 9.05 -1.63
C GLU A 64 0.31 8.14 -1.42
N TYR A 65 -0.84 8.52 -1.97
CA TYR A 65 -2.09 7.76 -1.80
C TYR A 65 -2.26 6.62 -2.80
N PHE A 66 -1.82 6.80 -4.05
CA PHE A 66 -2.11 5.86 -5.14
C PHE A 66 -0.87 5.18 -5.72
N PHE A 67 0.31 5.76 -5.55
CA PHE A 67 1.56 5.30 -6.20
C PHE A 67 2.62 4.84 -5.21
N THR A 68 2.28 4.68 -3.93
CA THR A 68 3.15 4.06 -2.93
C THR A 68 3.25 2.56 -3.17
N TYR A 69 4.44 2.04 -3.43
CA TYR A 69 4.66 0.61 -3.60
C TYR A 69 4.59 -0.13 -2.26
N TYR A 70 3.94 -1.30 -2.27
CA TYR A 70 4.06 -2.25 -1.18
C TYR A 70 5.42 -2.95 -1.31
N VAL A 71 6.42 -2.45 -0.58
CA VAL A 71 7.73 -3.09 -0.50
C VAL A 71 7.59 -4.31 0.41
N GLN A 72 7.62 -5.51 -0.17
CA GLN A 72 7.91 -6.71 0.61
C GLN A 72 9.42 -6.70 0.88
N ASN A 73 9.82 -6.54 2.14
CA ASN A 73 11.21 -6.81 2.55
C ASN A 73 11.47 -8.31 2.38
N ILE A 74 11.84 -8.73 1.18
CA ILE A 74 12.29 -10.11 0.92
C ILE A 74 13.81 -10.22 1.13
N GLU A 75 14.54 -9.11 1.23
CA GLU A 75 16.00 -9.12 1.39
C GLU A 75 16.45 -8.85 2.84
N LEU A 76 16.85 -9.95 3.50
CA LEU A 76 18.06 -10.13 4.32
C LEU A 76 17.88 -11.33 5.27
N LYS A 77 17.65 -12.53 4.70
CA LYS A 77 17.84 -13.79 5.46
C LYS A 77 19.06 -14.60 5.01
N SER A 78 19.68 -14.26 3.88
CA SER A 78 20.77 -15.06 3.29
C SER A 78 22.19 -14.61 3.66
N GLU A 79 22.39 -13.43 4.26
CA GLU A 79 23.72 -12.95 4.66
C GLU A 79 24.06 -13.24 6.13
N VAL A 80 23.05 -13.24 7.03
CA VAL A 80 23.25 -13.52 8.46
C VAL A 80 23.74 -14.96 8.70
N GLU A 81 23.40 -15.89 7.82
CA GLU A 81 23.80 -17.30 7.95
C GLU A 81 25.27 -17.52 7.54
N LYS A 82 25.79 -16.74 6.59
CA LYS A 82 27.19 -16.84 6.14
C LYS A 82 28.19 -16.28 7.16
N ASP A 83 27.84 -15.16 7.80
CA ASP A 83 28.70 -14.53 8.80
C ASP A 83 28.79 -15.34 10.10
N SER A 84 27.71 -16.04 10.49
CA SER A 84 27.75 -16.92 11.68
C SER A 84 28.60 -18.19 11.46
N ILE A 85 28.63 -18.72 10.24
CA ILE A 85 29.44 -19.89 9.90
C ILE A 85 30.93 -19.53 9.81
N LEU A 86 31.27 -18.35 9.26
CA LEU A 86 32.66 -17.89 9.16
C LEU A 86 33.28 -17.54 10.52
N ALA A 87 32.48 -16.99 11.45
CA ALA A 87 32.93 -16.70 12.82
C ALA A 87 33.18 -17.98 13.63
N SER A 88 32.38 -19.04 13.39
CA SER A 88 32.51 -20.32 14.08
C SER A 88 33.70 -21.16 13.58
N ALA A 89 34.07 -21.03 12.29
CA ALA A 89 35.20 -21.76 11.70
C ALA A 89 36.58 -21.23 12.12
N ASN A 90 36.68 -19.96 12.58
CA ASN A 90 37.95 -19.34 12.97
C ASN A 90 38.31 -19.54 14.47
N GLN A 91 37.51 -20.29 15.24
CA GLN A 91 37.81 -20.61 16.64
C GLN A 91 38.36 -22.02 16.89
N GLU A 92 38.53 -22.85 15.84
CA GLU A 92 39.07 -24.23 15.99
C GLU A 92 40.54 -24.38 15.52
N VAL A 93 41.26 -23.29 15.22
CA VAL A 93 42.68 -23.35 14.75
C VAL A 93 43.66 -22.60 15.68
N GLN A 94 43.42 -22.60 17.00
CA GLN A 94 44.48 -22.31 17.99
C GLN A 94 44.52 -23.34 19.10
#